data_AF-A0A7U2RAQ7-F1
#
_entry.id   AF-A0A7U2RAQ7-F1
#
_cell.length_a   1.000
_cell.length_b   1.000
_cell.length_c   1.000
_cell.angle_alpha   90.00
_cell.angle_beta   90.00
_cell.angle_gamma   90.00
#
_symmetry.space_group_name_H-M   'P 1'
#
loop_
_entity.id
_entity.type
_entity.pdbx_description
1 polymer ?
#
loop_
_entity_poly.entity_id
_entity_poly.type
_entity_poly.pdbx_seq_one_letter_code
_entity_poly.pdbx_strand_id
1 'polypeptide(L)'
;MARSKDATRQKAEGYYIENFEATNAEVSELYGVRPATIGEWAKKHDWDEKRYNFHASPTKIKQLLQQELLNVTSGGTPKLPADGISKLMSALDKCDKNSDPIVVHKILKDLDLFISQIDADFATKCTPFHKQFLQHRISLEN
;
A
#
# COMPACT_ATOMS: atom_id res chain seq x y z
N MET A 1 -9.67 -0.60 -32.79
CA MET A 1 -10.35 0.30 -31.82
C MET A 1 -10.69 -0.41 -30.49
N ALA A 2 -9.81 -1.27 -29.93
CA ALA A 2 -10.07 -1.98 -28.67
C ALA A 2 -9.32 -1.41 -27.45
N ARG A 3 -8.30 -0.56 -27.66
CA ARG A 3 -7.41 -0.08 -26.58
C ARG A 3 -8.05 0.93 -25.62
N SER A 4 -9.07 1.69 -26.04
CA SER A 4 -9.62 2.76 -25.18
C SER A 4 -10.51 2.24 -24.05
N LYS A 5 -11.34 1.22 -24.31
CA LYS A 5 -12.23 0.65 -23.28
C LYS A 5 -11.47 -0.11 -22.20
N ASP A 6 -10.44 -0.86 -22.56
CA ASP A 6 -9.56 -1.52 -21.60
C ASP A 6 -8.74 -0.51 -20.77
N ALA A 7 -8.26 0.58 -21.39
CA ALA A 7 -7.56 1.64 -20.67
C ALA A 7 -8.47 2.40 -19.69
N THR A 8 -9.72 2.68 -20.09
CA THR A 8 -10.72 3.28 -19.18
C THR A 8 -11.05 2.33 -18.02
N ARG A 9 -11.21 1.03 -18.28
CA ARG A 9 -11.40 0.02 -17.23
C ARG A 9 -10.22 0.02 -16.25
N GLN A 10 -8.98 -0.03 -16.73
CA GLN A 10 -7.79 -0.06 -15.86
C GLN A 10 -7.66 1.20 -14.99
N LYS A 11 -7.98 2.38 -15.54
CA LYS A 11 -7.99 3.62 -14.75
C LYS A 11 -9.11 3.64 -13.71
N ALA A 12 -10.31 3.18 -14.08
CA ALA A 12 -11.43 3.04 -13.15
C ALA A 12 -11.14 2.00 -12.06
N GLU A 13 -10.48 0.88 -12.41
CA GLU A 13 -10.02 -0.14 -11.47
C GLU A 13 -9.03 0.43 -10.46
N GLY A 14 -8.01 1.15 -10.93
CA GLY A 14 -7.02 1.81 -10.06
C GLY A 14 -7.69 2.75 -9.06
N TYR A 15 -8.53 3.67 -9.53
CA TYR A 15 -9.23 4.60 -8.66
C TYR A 15 -10.21 3.91 -7.70
N TYR A 16 -10.94 2.89 -8.17
CA TYR A 16 -11.84 2.10 -7.33
C TYR A 16 -11.06 1.40 -6.22
N ILE A 17 -9.90 0.82 -6.52
CA ILE A 17 -9.05 0.10 -5.56
C ILE A 17 -8.35 1.05 -4.58
N GLU A 18 -7.91 2.22 -5.05
CA GLU A 18 -7.19 3.22 -4.24
C GLU A 18 -8.10 3.98 -3.27
N ASN A 19 -9.40 4.05 -3.55
CA ASN A 19 -10.38 4.77 -2.75
C ASN A 19 -11.37 3.78 -2.11
N PHE A 20 -11.14 3.45 -0.85
CA PHE A 20 -11.90 2.43 -0.12
C PHE A 20 -13.41 2.68 -0.10
N GLU A 21 -13.83 3.94 -0.01
CA GLU A 21 -15.25 4.34 0.04
C GLU A 21 -15.85 4.67 -1.33
N ALA A 22 -15.06 4.59 -2.41
CA ALA A 22 -15.53 4.99 -3.72
C ALA A 22 -16.72 4.15 -4.16
N THR A 23 -17.80 4.85 -4.54
CA THR A 23 -19.05 4.23 -4.96
C THR A 23 -19.07 4.00 -6.47
N ASN A 24 -19.86 3.03 -6.93
CA ASN A 24 -20.05 2.81 -8.37
C ASN A 24 -20.59 4.04 -9.11
N ALA A 25 -21.33 4.91 -8.42
CA ALA A 25 -21.86 6.15 -8.97
C ALA A 25 -20.76 7.21 -9.20
N GLU A 26 -19.87 7.36 -8.22
CA GLU A 26 -18.72 8.27 -8.28
C GLU A 26 -17.73 7.86 -9.38
N VAL A 27 -17.35 6.57 -9.41
CA VAL A 27 -16.45 6.04 -10.46
C VAL A 27 -17.09 6.13 -11.84
N SER A 28 -18.42 5.98 -11.92
CA SER A 28 -19.19 6.18 -13.15
C SER A 28 -19.07 7.61 -13.68
N GLU A 29 -19.26 8.59 -12.81
CA GLU A 29 -19.18 10.02 -13.16
C GLU A 29 -17.77 10.42 -13.60
N LEU A 30 -16.75 9.93 -12.90
CA LEU A 30 -15.34 10.28 -13.16
C LEU A 30 -14.83 9.74 -14.51
N TYR A 31 -15.29 8.55 -14.92
CA TYR A 31 -14.79 7.85 -16.10
C TYR A 31 -15.80 7.78 -17.26
N GLY A 32 -16.99 8.34 -17.11
CA GLY A 32 -18.03 8.38 -18.14
C GLY A 32 -18.58 7.00 -18.50
N VAL A 33 -18.64 6.08 -17.53
CA VAL A 33 -19.09 4.69 -17.70
C VAL A 33 -20.33 4.47 -16.85
N ARG A 34 -21.32 3.71 -17.33
CA ARG A 34 -22.55 3.45 -16.56
C ARG A 34 -22.24 2.75 -15.23
N PRO A 35 -22.92 3.09 -14.12
CA PRO A 35 -22.68 2.47 -12.82
C PRO A 35 -22.83 0.94 -12.82
N ALA A 36 -23.78 0.43 -13.61
CA ALA A 36 -23.99 -1.01 -13.80
C ALA A 36 -22.78 -1.72 -14.41
N THR A 37 -22.08 -1.05 -15.35
CA THR A 37 -20.87 -1.57 -15.99
C THR A 37 -19.69 -1.58 -15.02
N ILE A 38 -19.57 -0.57 -14.15
CA ILE A 38 -18.58 -0.56 -13.06
C ILE A 38 -18.82 -1.74 -12.10
N GLY A 39 -20.07 -1.97 -11.69
CA GLY A 39 -20.41 -3.12 -10.84
C GLY A 39 -20.14 -4.47 -11.49
N GLU A 40 -20.35 -4.60 -12.81
CA GLU A 40 -20.02 -5.81 -13.55
C GLU A 40 -18.50 -6.04 -13.63
N TRP A 41 -17.71 -4.99 -13.87
CA TRP A 41 -16.26 -5.06 -13.85
C TRP A 41 -15.70 -5.40 -12.47
N ALA A 42 -16.25 -4.78 -11.42
CA ALA A 42 -15.85 -5.03 -10.05
C ALA A 42 -16.02 -6.51 -9.66
N LYS A 43 -17.15 -7.12 -10.05
CA LYS A 43 -17.39 -8.55 -9.84
C LYS A 43 -16.53 -9.45 -10.72
N LYS A 44 -16.31 -9.09 -11.98
CA LYS A 44 -15.61 -9.93 -12.96
C LYS A 44 -14.10 -9.99 -12.75
N HIS A 45 -13.53 -8.94 -12.14
CA HIS A 45 -12.09 -8.78 -11.96
C HIS A 45 -11.69 -8.65 -10.48
N ASP A 46 -12.59 -9.02 -9.57
CA ASP A 46 -12.38 -9.09 -8.13
C ASP A 46 -11.87 -7.77 -7.53
N TRP A 47 -12.42 -6.64 -7.98
CA TRP A 47 -11.97 -5.32 -7.54
C TRP A 47 -12.19 -5.10 -6.04
N ASP A 48 -13.24 -5.67 -5.46
CA ASP A 48 -13.50 -5.57 -4.02
C ASP A 48 -12.43 -6.31 -3.21
N GLU A 49 -11.98 -7.47 -3.66
CA GLU A 49 -10.88 -8.21 -3.03
C GLU A 49 -9.54 -7.47 -3.22
N LYS A 50 -9.28 -6.93 -4.41
CA LYS A 50 -8.07 -6.12 -4.66
C LYS A 50 -8.09 -4.82 -3.85
N ARG A 51 -9.23 -4.15 -3.71
CA ARG A 51 -9.46 -2.99 -2.84
C ARG A 51 -9.19 -3.37 -1.39
N TYR A 52 -9.74 -4.49 -0.95
CA TYR A 52 -9.52 -5.00 0.40
C TYR A 52 -8.03 -5.28 0.66
N ASN A 53 -7.35 -5.97 -0.26
CA ASN A 53 -5.92 -6.29 -0.13
C ASN A 53 -5.01 -5.06 -0.26
N PHE A 54 -5.37 -4.10 -1.10
CA PHE A 54 -4.64 -2.83 -1.25
C PHE A 54 -4.75 -1.97 0.01
N HIS A 55 -5.94 -1.93 0.61
CA HIS A 55 -6.19 -1.24 1.87
C HIS A 55 -5.93 -2.08 3.11
N ALA A 56 -5.60 -3.37 3.01
CA ALA A 56 -5.07 -4.19 4.10
C ALA A 56 -3.64 -3.78 4.49
N SER A 57 -3.22 -2.56 4.12
CA SER A 57 -1.96 -1.98 4.54
C SER A 57 -1.94 -1.81 6.06
N PRO A 58 -0.75 -1.93 6.68
CA PRO A 58 -0.57 -1.75 8.12
C PRO A 58 -1.19 -0.46 8.67
N THR A 59 -1.23 0.60 7.85
CA THR A 59 -1.81 1.90 8.20
C THR A 59 -3.33 1.83 8.41
N LYS A 60 -4.08 1.12 7.55
CA LYS A 60 -5.55 1.01 7.72
C LYS A 60 -5.91 0.09 8.87
N ILE A 61 -5.13 -0.98 9.07
CA ILE A 61 -5.23 -1.84 10.25
C ILE A 61 -4.99 -1.02 11.52
N LYS A 62 -3.96 -0.17 11.55
CA LYS A 62 -3.70 0.78 12.65
C LYS A 62 -4.87 1.73 12.88
N GLN A 63 -5.50 2.28 11.83
CA GLN A 63 -6.66 3.16 11.95
C GLN A 63 -7.90 2.46 12.53
N LEU A 64 -8.20 1.23 12.08
CA LEU A 64 -9.34 0.45 12.61
C LEU A 64 -9.16 0.15 14.10
N LEU A 65 -7.93 -0.14 14.51
CA LEU A 65 -7.60 -0.37 15.92
C LEU A 65 -7.69 0.88 16.77
N GLN A 66 -7.28 2.04 16.24
CA GLN A 66 -7.44 3.34 16.90
C GLN A 66 -8.92 3.67 17.13
N GLN A 67 -9.78 3.41 16.15
CA GLN A 67 -11.24 3.59 16.29
C GLN A 67 -11.82 2.67 17.37
N GLU A 68 -11.39 1.41 17.40
CA GLU A 68 -11.84 0.46 18.42
C GLU A 68 -11.40 0.88 19.83
N LEU A 69 -10.17 1.39 19.97
CA LEU A 69 -9.67 1.97 21.22
C LEU A 69 -10.54 3.13 21.71
N LEU A 70 -10.92 4.05 20.81
CA LEU A 70 -11.81 5.17 21.13
C LEU A 70 -13.20 4.68 21.59
N ASN A 71 -13.76 3.67 20.91
CA ASN A 71 -15.03 3.06 21.30
C ASN A 71 -14.99 2.48 22.73
N VAL A 72 -13.93 1.73 23.05
CA VAL A 72 -13.76 1.14 24.41
C VAL A 72 -13.56 2.23 25.47
N THR A 73 -12.74 3.24 25.20
CA THR A 73 -12.51 4.35 26.15
C THR A 73 -13.78 5.19 26.40
N SER A 74 -14.72 5.19 25.47
CA SER A 74 -16.02 5.86 25.59
C SER A 74 -17.08 5.00 26.29
N GLY A 75 -16.70 3.84 26.84
CA GLY A 75 -17.60 2.89 27.53
C GLY A 75 -18.34 1.93 26.61
N GLY A 76 -17.98 1.89 25.32
CA GLY A 76 -18.50 0.92 24.36
C GLY A 76 -17.93 -0.48 24.59
N THR A 77 -18.68 -1.51 24.20
CA THR A 77 -18.20 -2.88 24.25
C THR A 77 -17.18 -3.16 23.13
N PRO A 78 -16.10 -3.91 23.42
CA PRO A 78 -15.16 -4.35 22.39
C PRO A 78 -15.87 -5.25 21.38
N LYS A 79 -15.81 -4.86 20.11
CA LYS A 79 -16.31 -5.59 18.95
C LYS A 79 -15.22 -6.44 18.31
N LEU A 80 -13.96 -6.11 18.57
CA LEU A 80 -12.81 -6.83 18.02
C LEU A 80 -12.15 -7.76 19.07
N PRO A 81 -11.70 -8.97 18.67
CA PRO A 81 -11.02 -9.90 19.56
C PRO A 81 -9.59 -9.43 19.87
N ALA A 82 -9.42 -8.71 20.99
CA ALA A 82 -8.18 -8.05 21.38
C ALA A 82 -6.94 -8.97 21.42
N ASP A 83 -7.07 -10.22 21.90
CA ASP A 83 -5.95 -11.18 21.98
C ASP A 83 -5.47 -11.64 20.59
N GLY A 84 -6.40 -11.95 19.68
CA GLY A 84 -6.09 -12.34 18.31
C GLY A 84 -5.42 -11.20 17.54
N ILE A 85 -5.90 -9.97 17.76
CA ILE A 85 -5.35 -8.76 17.16
C ILE A 85 -3.94 -8.47 17.67
N SER A 86 -3.69 -8.57 18.98
CA SER A 86 -2.36 -8.33 19.54
C SER A 86 -1.30 -9.25 18.90
N LYS A 87 -1.66 -10.52 18.67
CA LYS A 87 -0.80 -11.51 17.98
C LYS A 87 -0.58 -11.17 16.51
N LEU A 88 -1.64 -10.80 15.79
CA LEU A 88 -1.55 -10.41 14.37
C LEU A 88 -0.77 -9.11 14.17
N MET A 89 -0.96 -8.11 15.03
CA MET A 89 -0.17 -6.87 15.02
C MET A 89 1.29 -7.14 15.33
N SER A 90 1.57 -7.99 16.32
CA SER A 90 2.95 -8.38 16.64
C SER A 90 3.63 -9.10 15.48
N ALA A 91 2.89 -9.90 14.71
CA ALA A 91 3.38 -10.53 13.48
C ALA A 91 3.59 -9.50 12.36
N LEU A 92 2.66 -8.55 12.19
CA LEU A 92 2.73 -7.49 11.20
C LEU A 92 3.88 -6.51 11.48
N ASP A 93 4.06 -6.07 12.72
CA ASP A 93 5.17 -5.22 13.14
C ASP A 93 6.52 -5.93 12.92
N LYS A 94 6.59 -7.26 13.03
CA LYS A 94 7.79 -8.03 12.67
C LYS A 94 8.05 -8.02 11.16
N CYS A 95 7.01 -8.03 10.34
CA CYS A 95 7.12 -7.88 8.89
C CYS A 95 7.46 -6.43 8.47
N ASP A 96 6.90 -5.42 9.12
CA ASP A 96 7.11 -3.99 8.79
C ASP A 96 8.48 -3.46 9.26
N LYS A 97 9.02 -3.97 10.37
CA LYS A 97 10.32 -3.51 10.92
C LYS A 97 11.50 -3.83 10.00
N ASN A 98 11.36 -4.86 9.16
CA ASN A 98 12.37 -5.28 8.22
C ASN A 98 11.91 -4.88 6.81
N SER A 99 12.31 -3.68 6.39
CA SER A 99 12.19 -3.30 4.98
C SER A 99 13.06 -4.26 4.17
N ASP A 100 12.44 -5.06 3.31
CA ASP A 100 13.10 -6.05 2.45
C ASP A 100 14.39 -5.45 1.83
N PRO A 101 15.57 -6.02 2.08
CA PRO A 101 16.85 -5.57 1.55
C PRO A 101 16.85 -5.40 0.03
N ILE A 102 16.04 -6.18 -0.69
CA ILE A 102 15.88 -6.07 -2.15
C ILE A 102 15.21 -4.74 -2.50
N VAL A 103 14.16 -4.34 -1.76
CA VAL A 103 13.48 -3.06 -1.94
C VAL A 103 14.40 -1.90 -1.56
N VAL A 104 15.11 -2.01 -0.43
CA VAL A 104 16.08 -1.00 0.02
C VAL A 104 17.22 -0.83 -1.00
N HIS A 105 17.76 -1.94 -1.51
CA HIS A 105 18.79 -1.92 -2.55
C HIS A 105 18.32 -1.17 -3.80
N LYS A 106 17.08 -1.44 -4.25
CA LYS A 106 16.52 -0.77 -5.43
C LYS A 106 16.39 0.74 -5.23
N ILE A 107 15.88 1.17 -4.08
CA ILE A 107 15.73 2.60 -3.75
C ILE A 107 17.10 3.30 -3.68
N LEU A 108 18.08 2.68 -3.03
CA LEU A 108 19.44 3.25 -2.93
C LEU A 108 20.10 3.38 -4.31
N LYS A 109 19.89 2.40 -5.19
CA LYS A 109 20.38 2.46 -6.57
C LYS A 109 19.73 3.60 -7.36
N ASP A 110 18.42 3.77 -7.24
CA ASP A 110 17.69 4.86 -7.91
C ASP A 110 18.13 6.23 -7.35
N LEU A 111 18.39 6.32 -6.04
CA LEU A 111 18.96 7.50 -5.39
C LEU A 111 20.37 7.81 -5.90
N ASP A 112 21.26 6.81 -5.95
CA ASP A 112 22.62 6.97 -6.48
C ASP A 112 22.59 7.43 -7.95
N LEU A 113 21.67 6.88 -8.75
CA LEU A 113 21.48 7.28 -10.13
C LEU A 113 21.00 8.74 -10.23
N PHE A 114 20.04 9.15 -9.41
CA PHE A 114 19.55 10.53 -9.35
C PHE A 114 20.67 11.51 -8.95
N ILE A 115 21.44 11.19 -7.90
CA ILE A 115 22.56 12.04 -7.47
C ILE A 115 23.60 12.13 -8.59
N SER A 116 23.89 11.03 -9.29
CA SER A 116 24.88 11.02 -10.38
C SER A 116 24.52 11.93 -11.56
N GLN A 117 23.24 12.20 -11.77
CA GLN A 117 22.76 13.12 -12.80
C GLN A 117 22.98 14.59 -12.43
N ILE A 118 23.12 14.90 -11.14
CA ILE A 118 23.33 16.25 -10.61
C ILE A 118 24.81 16.49 -10.32
N ASP A 119 25.45 15.57 -9.60
CA ASP A 119 26.85 15.61 -9.18
C ASP A 119 27.42 14.17 -9.06
N ALA A 120 28.18 13.77 -10.07
CA ALA A 120 28.78 12.44 -10.16
C ALA A 120 29.89 12.18 -9.11
N ASP A 121 30.64 13.21 -8.73
CA ASP A 121 31.69 13.10 -7.72
C ASP A 121 31.10 12.93 -6.32
N PHE A 122 29.98 13.60 -6.05
CA PHE A 122 29.24 13.43 -4.81
C PHE A 122 28.56 12.05 -4.74
N ALA A 123 27.95 11.58 -5.84
CA ALA A 123 27.36 10.23 -5.90
C ALA A 123 28.38 9.14 -5.50
N THR A 124 29.60 9.24 -6.04
CA THR A 124 30.68 8.29 -5.76
C THR A 124 31.09 8.30 -4.28
N LYS A 125 31.02 9.45 -3.60
CA LYS A 125 31.29 9.57 -2.16
C LYS A 125 30.16 8.97 -1.31
N CYS A 126 28.92 8.98 -1.79
CA CYS A 126 27.76 8.43 -1.09
C CYS A 126 27.61 6.91 -1.22
N THR A 127 27.96 6.34 -2.37
CA THR A 127 27.81 4.89 -2.65
C THR A 127 28.38 3.96 -1.56
N PRO A 128 29.57 4.22 -0.95
CA PRO A 128 30.09 3.39 0.13
C PRO A 128 29.20 3.38 1.38
N PHE A 129 28.58 4.51 1.73
CA PHE A 129 27.68 4.61 2.88
C PHE A 129 26.37 3.88 2.61
N HIS A 130 25.82 4.01 1.40
CA HIS A 130 24.62 3.25 0.99
C HIS A 130 24.85 1.74 1.03
N LYS A 131 26.03 1.28 0.59
CA LYS A 131 26.44 -0.13 0.70
C LYS A 131 26.53 -0.59 2.15
N GLN A 132 27.16 0.19 3.04
CA GLN A 132 27.25 -0.13 4.46
C GLN A 132 25.87 -0.17 5.13
N PHE A 133 24.99 0.78 4.80
CA PHE A 133 23.62 0.80 5.30
C PHE A 133 22.83 -0.44 4.85
N LEU A 134 22.98 -0.85 3.58
CA LEU A 134 22.34 -2.06 3.06
C LEU A 134 22.86 -3.32 3.78
N GLN A 135 24.17 -3.43 4.01
CA GLN A 135 24.76 -4.53 4.77
C GLN A 135 24.26 -4.58 6.22
N HIS A 136 24.15 -3.43 6.87
CA HIS A 136 23.57 -3.33 8.20
C HIS A 136 22.09 -3.77 8.19
N ARG A 137 21.30 -3.39 7.18
CA ARG A 137 19.92 -3.85 7.03
C ARG A 137 19.81 -5.37 6.83
N ILE A 138 20.64 -5.95 5.97
CA ILE A 138 20.69 -7.42 5.78
C ILE A 138 21.03 -8.12 7.09
N SER A 139 21.90 -7.55 7.92
CA SER A 139 22.27 -8.14 9.21
C SER A 139 21.14 -8.12 10.26
N LEU A 140 20.12 -7.27 10.10
CA LEU A 140 18.96 -7.18 10.98
C LEU A 140 17.84 -8.17 10.62
N GLU A 141 17.92 -8.82 9.45
CA GLU A 141 16.97 -9.86 9.03
C GLU A 141 17.37 -11.29 9.44
N ASN A 142 18.63 -11.50 9.84
CA ASN A 142 19.13 -12.77 10.39
C ASN A 142 18.98 -12.81 11.92
#